data_AF-A0A6B0Z9D9-F1
#
_entry.id   AF-A0A6B0Z9D9-F1
#
_cell.length_a   1.000
_cell.length_b   1.000
_cell.length_c   1.000
_cell.angle_alpha   90.00
_cell.angle_beta   90.00
_cell.angle_gamma   90.00
#
_symmetry.space_group_name_H-M   'P 1'
#
loop_
_entity.id
_entity.type
_entity.pdbx_description
1 polymer ?
#
loop_
_entity_poly.entity_id
_entity_poly.type
_entity_poly.pdbx_seq_one_letter_code
_entity_poly.pdbx_strand_id
1 'polypeptide(L)'
;MLSAEDMQRHLIQRAADDSDFRRGLLADPKGTLYQEFGIEIPDHIEFHVHQSDMRTVHVVLPPDPVLDEEQLEAISAGMCCCGI
;
A
#
# COMPACT_ATOMS: atom_id res chain seq x y z
N MET A 1 3.39 -7.18 -16.36
CA MET A 1 2.34 -7.01 -15.33
C MET A 1 2.85 -5.92 -14.41
N LEU A 2 2.10 -4.86 -14.14
CA LEU A 2 2.52 -3.91 -13.10
C LEU A 2 2.40 -4.64 -11.77
N SER A 3 3.51 -4.88 -11.09
CA SER A 3 3.51 -5.46 -9.75
C SER A 3 3.05 -4.40 -8.75
N ALA A 4 2.51 -4.81 -7.60
CA ALA A 4 2.08 -3.88 -6.56
C ALA A 4 3.21 -2.92 -6.12
N GLU A 5 4.47 -3.39 -6.15
CA GLU A 5 5.65 -2.58 -5.89
C GLU A 5 5.86 -1.45 -6.91
N ASP A 6 5.61 -1.70 -8.21
CA ASP A 6 5.74 -0.67 -9.25
C ASP A 6 4.71 0.43 -9.06
N MET A 7 3.48 0.04 -8.70
CA MET A 7 2.39 0.98 -8.41
C MET A 7 2.70 1.83 -7.17
N GLN A 8 3.20 1.20 -6.09
CA GLN A 8 3.62 1.91 -4.89
C GLN A 8 4.73 2.91 -5.18
N ARG A 9 5.73 2.52 -5.98
CA ARG A 9 6.85 3.40 -6.35
C ARG A 9 6.38 4.61 -7.15
N HIS A 10 5.50 4.41 -8.13
CA HIS A 10 4.92 5.49 -8.92
C HIS A 10 4.18 6.49 -8.05
N LEU A 11 3.35 6.00 -7.12
CA LEU A 11 2.62 6.84 -6.17
C LEU A 11 3.54 7.69 -5.29
N ILE A 12 4.61 7.09 -4.77
CA ILE A 12 5.60 7.79 -3.95
C ILE A 12 6.29 8.89 -4.77
N GLN A 13 6.70 8.58 -6.00
CA GLN A 13 7.34 9.57 -6.88
C GLN A 13 6.38 10.71 -7.23
N ARG A 14 5.14 10.39 -7.57
CA ARG A 14 4.11 11.39 -7.90
C ARG A 14 3.79 12.30 -6.72
N ALA A 15 3.69 11.74 -5.51
CA ALA A 15 3.47 12.51 -4.27
C ALA A 15 4.70 13.33 -3.83
N ALA A 16 5.90 13.02 -4.33
CA ALA A 16 7.09 13.84 -4.10
C ALA A 16 7.13 15.04 -5.05
N ASP A 17 6.72 14.86 -6.32
CA ASP A 17 6.69 15.91 -7.34
C ASP A 17 5.47 16.85 -7.20
N ASP A 18 4.31 16.30 -6.83
CA ASP A 18 3.03 17.02 -6.77
C ASP A 18 2.48 17.07 -5.33
N SER A 19 2.50 18.27 -4.78
CA SER A 19 2.07 18.54 -3.40
C SER A 19 0.54 18.47 -3.24
N ASP A 20 -0.23 18.82 -4.28
CA ASP A 20 -1.69 18.72 -4.25
C ASP A 20 -2.12 17.26 -4.38
N PHE A 21 -1.43 16.47 -5.20
CA PHE A 21 -1.61 15.02 -5.27
C PHE A 21 -1.33 14.37 -3.91
N ARG A 22 -0.20 14.70 -3.26
CA ARG A 22 0.12 14.19 -1.92
C ARG A 22 -0.97 14.51 -0.90
N ARG A 23 -1.54 15.71 -0.96
CA ARG A 23 -2.61 16.13 -0.06
C ARG A 23 -3.92 15.39 -0.35
N GLY A 24 -4.22 15.15 -1.62
CA GLY A 24 -5.34 14.32 -2.07
C GLY A 24 -5.19 12.87 -1.61
N LEU A 25 -4.01 12.27 -1.77
CA LEU A 25 -3.73 10.90 -1.37
C LEU A 25 -3.89 10.68 0.14
N LEU A 26 -3.57 11.68 0.96
CA LEU A 26 -3.76 11.65 2.42
C LEU A 26 -5.22 11.85 2.84
N ALA A 27 -6.01 12.59 2.05
CA ALA A 27 -7.40 12.89 2.36
C ALA A 27 -8.36 11.81 1.86
N ASP A 28 -8.17 11.35 0.64
CA ASP A 28 -8.95 10.29 -0.01
C ASP A 28 -8.03 9.43 -0.89
N PRO A 29 -7.39 8.39 -0.32
CA PRO A 29 -6.51 7.53 -1.07
C PRO A 29 -7.25 6.74 -2.16
N LYS A 30 -8.50 6.33 -1.91
CA LYS A 30 -9.28 5.55 -2.89
C LYS A 30 -9.64 6.39 -4.10
N GLY A 31 -10.18 7.59 -3.87
CA GLY A 31 -10.48 8.54 -4.95
C GLY A 31 -9.24 8.92 -5.74
N THR A 32 -8.11 9.16 -5.06
CA THR A 32 -6.85 9.51 -5.71
C THR A 32 -6.31 8.38 -6.58
N LEU A 33 -6.38 7.12 -6.12
CA LEU A 33 -5.97 5.94 -6.89
C LEU A 33 -6.87 5.68 -8.09
N TYR A 34 -8.18 5.89 -7.94
CA TYR A 34 -9.12 5.80 -9.04
C TYR A 34 -8.84 6.86 -10.12
N GLN A 35 -8.53 8.10 -9.73
CA GLN A 35 -8.21 9.16 -10.70
C GLN A 35 -6.89 8.92 -11.44
N GLU A 36 -5.85 8.40 -10.78
CA GLU A 36 -4.54 8.15 -11.42
C GLU A 36 -4.53 6.87 -12.28
N PHE A 37 -5.08 5.78 -11.76
CA PHE A 37 -4.94 4.45 -12.39
C PHE A 37 -6.25 3.90 -12.95
N GLY A 38 -7.40 4.51 -12.69
CA GLY A 38 -8.71 3.97 -13.05
C GLY A 38 -9.07 2.70 -12.30
N ILE A 39 -8.44 2.45 -11.14
CA ILE A 39 -8.64 1.23 -10.35
C ILE A 39 -9.72 1.50 -9.29
N GLU A 40 -10.80 0.73 -9.36
CA GLU A 40 -11.83 0.71 -8.31
C GLU A 40 -11.38 -0.22 -7.18
N ILE A 41 -11.11 0.37 -6.02
CA ILE A 41 -10.83 -0.40 -4.80
C ILE A 41 -12.17 -0.77 -4.16
N PRO A 42 -12.47 -2.07 -3.97
CA PRO A 42 -13.73 -2.50 -3.41
C PRO A 42 -13.89 -2.04 -1.95
N ASP A 43 -15.14 -1.83 -1.51
CA ASP A 43 -15.46 -1.21 -0.22
C ASP A 43 -14.92 -1.96 1.00
N HIS A 44 -14.73 -3.27 0.90
CA HIS A 44 -14.21 -4.10 1.99
C HIS A 44 -12.71 -3.90 2.27
N ILE A 45 -11.99 -3.18 1.40
CA ILE A 45 -10.57 -2.87 1.60
C ILE A 45 -10.46 -1.48 2.22
N GLU A 46 -9.89 -1.42 3.42
CA GLU A 46 -9.56 -0.17 4.08
C GLU A 46 -8.12 0.23 3.74
N PHE A 47 -7.94 1.45 3.24
CA PHE A 47 -6.64 1.93 2.78
C PHE A 47 -6.17 3.05 3.69
N HIS A 48 -5.08 2.82 4.43
CA HIS A 48 -4.51 3.83 5.31
C HIS A 48 -3.21 4.37 4.72
N VAL A 49 -3.19 5.68 4.45
CA VAL A 49 -1.98 6.38 4.04
C VAL A 49 -1.44 7.13 5.24
N HIS A 50 -0.29 6.68 5.73
CA HIS A 50 0.42 7.34 6.82
C HIS A 50 1.60 8.13 6.27
N GLN A 51 1.74 9.36 6.76
CA GLN A 51 2.93 10.16 6.49
C GLN A 51 4.04 9.72 7.44
N SER A 52 5.19 9.36 6.88
CA SER A 52 6.42 9.17 7.65
C SER A 52 6.98 10.55 8.03
N ASP A 53 7.20 10.76 9.32
CA ASP A 53 7.83 11.95 9.88
C ASP A 53 9.17 11.56 10.54
N MET A 54 10.08 12.51 10.77
CA MET A 54 11.43 12.27 11.30
C MET A 54 11.45 11.61 12.68
N ARG A 55 10.29 11.55 13.35
CA ARG A 55 10.14 11.04 14.72
C ARG A 55 9.23 9.83 14.83
N THR A 56 8.63 9.38 13.72
CA THR A 56 7.58 8.35 13.75
C THR A 56 8.03 7.13 12.95
N VAL A 57 8.14 5.98 13.63
CA VAL A 57 8.42 4.69 12.99
C VAL A 57 7.10 3.94 12.85
N HIS A 58 6.73 3.64 11.61
CA HIS A 58 5.56 2.81 11.31
C HIS A 58 6.00 1.36 11.18
N VAL A 59 5.40 0.46 11.97
CA VAL A 59 5.65 -0.99 11.89
C VAL A 59 4.36 -1.65 11.45
N VAL A 60 4.40 -2.33 10.31
CA VAL A 60 3.28 -3.15 9.82
C VAL A 60 3.43 -4.53 10.44
N LEU A 61 2.47 -4.91 11.27
CA LEU A 61 2.40 -6.26 11.83
C LEU A 61 1.44 -7.10 10.98
N PRO A 62 1.86 -8.28 10.48
CA PRO A 62 0.95 -9.17 9.79
C PRO A 62 -0.16 -9.64 10.74
N PRO A 63 -1.34 -10.04 10.20
CA PRO A 63 -2.39 -10.65 11.01
C PRO A 63 -1.85 -11.89 11.76
N ASP A 64 -2.45 -12.20 12.92
CA ASP A 64 -2.07 -13.33 13.76
C ASP A 64 -1.91 -14.62 12.94
N PRO A 65 -0.84 -15.40 13.18
CA PRO A 65 -0.52 -16.59 12.39
C PRO A 65 -1.44 -17.79 12.66
N VAL A 66 -2.53 -17.63 13.45
CA VAL A 66 -3.59 -18.64 13.53
C VAL A 66 -4.48 -18.49 12.29
N LEU A 67 -3.87 -18.80 11.17
CA LEU A 67 -4.48 -18.93 9.87
C LEU A 67 -4.77 -20.42 9.69
N ASP A 68 -6.00 -20.78 9.32
CA ASP A 68 -6.33 -22.15 8.93
C ASP A 68 -5.38 -22.58 7.79
N GLU A 69 -5.05 -23.88 7.68
CA GLU A 69 -4.04 -24.42 6.74
C GLU A 69 -4.19 -23.90 5.29
N GLU A 70 -5.41 -23.55 4.88
CA GLU A 70 -5.73 -22.99 3.56
C GLU A 70 -5.18 -21.55 3.34
N GLN A 71 -5.07 -20.75 4.40
CA GLN A 71 -4.55 -19.39 4.35
C GLN A 71 -3.01 -19.32 4.44
N LEU A 72 -2.37 -20.37 4.93
CA LEU A 72 -0.90 -20.52 4.98
C LEU A 72 -0.28 -20.67 3.58
N GLU A 73 -0.96 -21.39 2.68
CA GLU A 73 -0.53 -21.59 1.30
C GLU A 73 -0.55 -20.29 0.46
N ALA A 74 -1.43 -19.34 0.79
CA ALA A 74 -1.49 -18.04 0.11
C ALA A 74 -0.30 -17.11 0.47
N ILE A 75 0.29 -17.29 1.66
CA ILE A 75 1.44 -16.50 2.15
C ILE A 75 2.77 -17.13 1.72
N SER A 76 2.79 -18.47 1.59
CA SER A 76 3.92 -19.30 1.16
C SER A 76 4.47 -18.93 -0.24
N ALA A 77 3.66 -18.35 -1.11
CA ALA A 77 4.02 -18.09 -2.51
C ALA A 77 4.80 -16.79 -2.78
N GLY A 78 5.23 -16.02 -1.77
CA GLY A 78 5.90 -14.74 -2.07
C GLY A 78 6.53 -14.01 -0.90
N MET A 79 7.36 -14.71 -0.12
CA MET A 79 8.12 -14.06 0.95
C MET A 79 9.19 -13.13 0.37
N CYS A 80 9.02 -11.86 0.70
CA CYS A 80 9.93 -10.73 0.53
C CYS A 80 11.41 -11.08 0.74
N CYS A 81 12.20 -10.94 -0.32
CA CYS A 81 13.64 -10.69 -0.22
C CYS A 81 13.90 -9.19 -0.41
N CYS A 82 13.60 -8.38 0.61
CA CYS A 82 14.37 -7.16 0.83
C CYS A 82 15.20 -7.39 2.08
N GLY A 83 16.51 -7.65 1.89
CA GLY A 83 17.49 -7.62 2.95
C GLY A 83 18.38 -8.86 3.11
N ILE A 84 19.21 -9.18 2.11
CA ILE A 84 20.68 -9.30 2.31
C ILE A 84 21.42 -8.99 1.02
#